data_AF-A0A963WUG1-F1
#
_entry.id   AF-A0A963WUG1-F1
#
_cell.length_a   1.000
_cell.length_b   1.000
_cell.length_c   1.000
_cell.angle_alpha   90.00
_cell.angle_beta   90.00
_cell.angle_gamma   90.00
#
_symmetry.space_group_name_H-M   'P 1'
#
loop_
_entity.id
_entity.type
_entity.pdbx_description
1 polymer ?
#
loop_
_entity_poly.entity_id
_entity_poly.type
_entity_poly.pdbx_seq_one_letter_code
_entity_poly.pdbx_strand_id
1 'polypeptide(L)' 'TIERVLPYWESTILPVLASGETVIISAHGNSLRALVKHLSGISDDDITGLEIPTGQPIVYDFDDTMQPGERYYLKDS' A
#
# COMPACT_ATOMS: atom_id res chain seq x y z
N THR A 1 -13.38 -4.57 5.33
CA THR A 1 -12.23 -3.63 5.46
C THR A 1 -11.80 -3.05 4.13
N ILE A 2 -11.66 -3.85 3.08
CA ILE A 2 -11.28 -3.35 1.74
C ILE A 2 -12.26 -2.28 1.21
N GLU A 3 -13.55 -2.48 1.42
CA GLU A 3 -14.64 -1.59 0.99
C GLU A 3 -14.53 -0.15 1.52
N ARG A 4 -13.82 0.08 2.64
CA ARG A 4 -13.58 1.42 3.19
C ARG A 4 -12.18 1.95 2.91
N VAL A 5 -11.23 1.07 2.58
CA VAL A 5 -9.84 1.45 2.30
C VAL A 5 -9.71 1.95 0.87
N LEU A 6 -10.33 1.28 -0.11
CA LEU A 6 -10.24 1.66 -1.52
C LEU A 6 -10.83 3.05 -1.81
N PRO A 7 -12.02 3.41 -1.30
CA PRO A 7 -12.54 4.76 -1.52
C PRO A 7 -11.62 5.86 -0.99
N TYR A 8 -10.93 5.62 0.14
CA TYR A 8 -9.99 6.59 0.69
C TYR A 8 -8.67 6.64 -0.08
N TRP A 9 -8.19 5.49 -0.56
CA TRP A 9 -7.07 5.41 -1.49
C TRP A 9 -7.33 6.24 -2.75
N GLU A 10 -8.44 5.99 -3.45
CA GLU A 10 -8.77 6.63 -4.72
C GLU A 10 -9.06 8.14 -4.59
N SER A 11 -9.80 8.53 -3.55
CA SER A 11 -10.25 9.92 -3.40
C SER A 11 -9.24 10.85 -2.72
N THR A 12 -8.29 10.31 -1.95
CA THR A 12 -7.40 11.11 -1.10
C THR A 12 -5.94 10.82 -1.32
N ILE A 13 -5.52 9.54 -1.25
CA ILE A 13 -4.09 9.20 -1.28
C ILE A 13 -3.54 9.25 -2.71
N LEU A 14 -4.23 8.63 -3.66
CA LEU A 14 -3.80 8.55 -5.06
C LEU A 14 -3.66 9.95 -5.72
N PRO A 15 -4.57 10.93 -5.50
CA PRO A 15 -4.38 12.27 -6.05
C PRO A 15 -3.14 13.00 -5.52
N VAL A 16 -2.77 12.77 -4.26
CA VAL A 16 -1.56 13.37 -3.65
C VAL A 16 -0.29 12.67 -4.17
N LEU A 17 -0.31 11.35 -4.35
CA LEU A 17 0.80 10.66 -5.02
C LEU A 17 0.95 11.15 -6.46
N ALA A 18 -0.15 11.33 -7.19
CA ALA A 18 -0.16 11.82 -8.56
C ALA A 18 0.26 13.29 -8.71
N SER A 19 0.24 14.09 -7.63
CA SER A 19 0.83 15.45 -7.64
C SER A 19 2.36 15.44 -7.51
N GLY A 20 2.98 14.27 -7.41
CA GLY A 20 4.43 14.09 -7.26
C GLY A 20 4.91 14.17 -5.82
N GLU A 21 4.00 14.12 -4.83
CA GLU A 21 4.36 14.13 -3.42
C GLU A 21 4.67 12.73 -2.88
N THR A 22 5.55 12.66 -1.89
CA THR A 22 5.82 11.41 -1.14
C THR A 22 4.82 11.27 0.01
N VAL A 23 4.02 10.19 -0.01
CA VAL A 23 3.01 9.95 1.03
C VAL A 23 3.48 8.88 2.02
N ILE A 24 3.35 9.17 3.31
CA ILE A 24 3.50 8.19 4.40
C ILE A 24 2.12 7.78 4.94
N ILE A 25 1.87 6.47 5.04
CA ILE A 25 0.63 5.91 5.59
C ILE A 25 0.95 5.16 6.87
N SER A 26 0.48 5.66 8.01
CA SER A 26 0.56 4.98 9.31
C SER A 26 -0.84 4.48 9.70
N ALA A 27 -1.00 3.16 9.81
CA ALA A 27 -2.29 2.52 10.05
C ALA A 27 -2.14 1.14 10.73
N HIS A 28 -3.24 0.39 10.81
CA HIS A 28 -3.28 -0.94 11.43
C HIS A 28 -3.21 -2.07 10.39
N GLY A 29 -2.78 -3.26 10.83
CA GLY A 29 -2.52 -4.41 9.95
C GLY A 29 -3.66 -4.80 9.00
N ASN A 30 -4.93 -4.77 9.43
CA ASN A 30 -6.06 -5.08 8.54
C ASN A 30 -6.25 -4.07 7.42
N SER A 31 -6.06 -2.78 7.70
CA SER A 31 -6.16 -1.73 6.68
C SER A 31 -4.96 -1.78 5.74
N LEU A 32 -3.75 -1.97 6.29
CA LEU A 32 -2.52 -2.09 5.50
C LEU A 32 -2.56 -3.32 4.59
N ARG A 33 -3.02 -4.49 5.07
CA ARG A 33 -3.21 -5.67 4.23
C ARG A 33 -4.20 -5.42 3.10
N ALA A 34 -5.32 -4.75 3.36
CA ALA A 34 -6.27 -4.43 2.31
C ALA A 34 -5.67 -3.52 1.22
N LEU A 35 -4.85 -2.55 1.62
CA LEU A 35 -4.14 -1.69 0.68
C LEU A 35 -3.06 -2.44 -0.10
N VAL A 36 -2.21 -3.23 0.59
CA VAL A 36 -1.18 -4.07 -0.05
C VAL A 36 -1.80 -5.06 -1.03
N LYS A 37 -2.95 -5.67 -0.68
CA LYS A 37 -3.68 -6.54 -1.59
C LYS A 37 -4.00 -5.84 -2.90
N HIS A 38 -4.53 -4.62 -2.81
CA HIS A 38 -4.88 -3.81 -3.98
C HIS A 38 -3.66 -3.42 -4.80
N LEU A 39 -2.61 -2.92 -4.14
CA LEU A 39 -1.40 -2.45 -4.82
C LEU A 39 -0.59 -3.58 -5.46
N SER A 40 -0.48 -4.72 -4.79
CA SER A 40 0.30 -5.87 -5.29
C SER A 40 -0.52 -6.88 -6.09
N GLY A 41 -1.81 -6.60 -6.37
CA GLY A 41 -2.69 -7.52 -7.11
C GLY A 41 -2.85 -8.90 -6.47
N ILE A 42 -2.77 -9.00 -5.14
CA ILE A 42 -2.80 -10.28 -4.41
C ILE A 42 -4.23 -10.82 -4.37
N SER A 43 -4.39 -12.13 -4.56
CA SER A 43 -5.69 -12.80 -4.46
C SER A 43 -6.23 -12.81 -3.01
N ASP A 44 -7.53 -13.08 -2.84
CA ASP A 44 -8.10 -13.28 -1.49
C ASP A 44 -7.55 -14.50 -0.76
N ASP A 45 -7.07 -15.51 -1.50
CA ASP A 45 -6.51 -16.71 -0.88
C ASP A 45 -5.10 -16.42 -0.35
N ASP A 46 -4.29 -15.71 -1.13
CA ASP A 46 -2.90 -15.39 -0.80
C ASP A 46 -2.76 -14.30 0.28
N ILE A 47 -3.74 -13.39 0.40
CA ILE A 47 -3.68 -12.31 1.39
C ILE A 47 -3.77 -12.83 2.83
N THR A 48 -4.39 -13.99 3.04
CA THR A 48 -4.54 -14.60 4.38
C THR A 48 -3.20 -14.97 5.01
N GLY A 49 -2.20 -15.29 4.18
CA GLY A 49 -0.83 -15.59 4.61
C GLY A 49 0.09 -14.38 4.71
N LEU A 50 -0.37 -13.18 4.33
CA LEU A 50 0.49 -11.99 4.34
C LEU A 50 0.61 -11.41 5.76
N GLU A 51 1.75 -11.64 6.39
CA GLU A 51 2.15 -10.95 7.61
C GLU A 51 2.88 -9.63 7.30
N ILE A 52 2.38 -8.53 7.87
CA ILE A 52 3.04 -7.23 7.84
C ILE A 52 3.63 -6.98 9.24
N PRO A 53 4.97 -6.98 9.39
CA PRO A 53 5.62 -6.76 10.68
C PRO A 53 5.38 -5.35 11.19
N THR A 54 5.21 -5.22 12.50
CA THR A 54 5.00 -3.94 13.17
C THR A 54 6.27 -3.10 13.13
N GLY A 55 6.16 -1.84 12.73
CA GLY A 55 7.26 -0.87 12.80
C GLY A 55 8.31 -0.99 11.70
N GLN A 56 8.11 -1.87 10.71
CA GLN A 56 8.99 -1.95 9.54
C GLN A 56 8.34 -1.23 8.35
N PRO A 57 8.98 -0.19 7.77
CA PRO A 57 8.42 0.51 6.61
C PRO A 57 8.37 -0.39 5.37
N ILE A 58 7.22 -0.40 4.70
CA ILE A 58 7.04 -0.97 3.36
C ILE A 58 7.03 0.20 2.37
N VAL A 59 7.86 0.11 1.34
CA VAL A 59 7.99 1.12 0.29
C VAL A 59 7.40 0.58 -1.02
N TYR A 60 6.71 1.46 -1.73
CA TYR A 60 6.23 1.27 -3.10
C TYR A 60 6.74 2.43 -3.95
N ASP A 61 7.42 2.12 -5.03
CA ASP A 61 7.72 3.08 -6.08
C ASP A 61 6.61 3.03 -7.12
N PHE A 62 6.17 4.20 -7.62
CA PHE A 62 5.13 4.30 -8.64
C PHE A 62 5.75 4.80 -9.95
N ASP A 63 5.28 4.28 -11.07
CA ASP A 63 5.65 4.79 -12.39
C ASP A 63 4.83 6.02 -12.80
N ASP A 64 5.15 6.63 -13.94
CA ASP A 64 4.44 7.81 -14.47
C ASP A 64 2.96 7.57 -14.76
N THR A 65 2.51 6.31 -14.81
CA THR A 65 1.12 5.91 -15.00
C THR A 65 0.40 5.55 -13.70
N MET A 66 1.03 5.85 -12.56
CA MET A 66 0.55 5.53 -11.21
C MET A 66 0.32 4.03 -11.01
N GLN A 67 1.08 3.18 -11.71
CA GLN A 67 1.14 1.76 -11.40
C GLN A 67 2.15 1.52 -10.28
N PRO A 68 1.77 0.78 -9.22
CA PRO A 68 2.69 0.41 -8.16
C PRO A 68 3.71 -0.62 -8.68
N GLY A 69 4.98 -0.38 -8.37
CA GLY A 69 6.06 -1.35 -8.55
C GLY A 69 6.09 -2.41 -7.45
N GLU A 70 7.13 -3.24 -7.49
CA GLU A 70 7.39 -4.25 -6.47
C GLU A 70 7.62 -3.61 -5.09
N ARG A 71 6.94 -4.15 -4.08
CA ARG A 71 7.12 -3.67 -2.70
C ARG A 71 8.41 -4.18 -2.09
N TYR A 72 9.06 -3.37 -1.28
CA TYR A 72 10.20 -3.81 -0.47
C TYR A 72 10.13 -3.23 0.94
N TYR A 73 10.76 -3.92 1.89
CA TYR A 73 10.96 -3.36 3.22
C TYR A 73 12.18 -2.46 3.20
N LEU A 74 12.04 -1.26 3.76
CA LEU A 74 13.18 -0.39 3.99
C LEU A 74 14.11 -1.08 5.00
N LYS A 75 15.38 -1.23 4.63
CA LYS A 75 16.43 -1.76 5.51
C LYS A 75 17.33 -0.61 5.93
N ASP A 76 17.83 -0.69 7.16
CA ASP A 76 18.92 0.18 7.58
C ASP A 76 20.14 -0.10 6.68
N SER A 77 20.76 0.97 6.18
CA SER A 77 21.99 0.96 5.38
C SER A 77 23.22 0.70 6.22
#